data_AF-A0A2V6UA13-F1
#
_entry.id   AF-A0A2V6UA13-F1
#
_cell.length_a   1.000
_cell.length_b   1.000
_cell.length_c   1.000
_cell.angle_alpha   90.00
_cell.angle_beta   90.00
_cell.angle_gamma   90.00
#
_symmetry.space_group_name_H-M   'P 1'
#
loop_
_entity.id
_entity.type
_entity.pdbx_description
1 polymer ?
#
loop_
_entity_poly.entity_id
_entity_poly.type
_entity_poly.pdbx_seq_one_letter_code
_entity_poly.pdbx_strand_id
1 'polypeptide(L)'
;MRSAPPLRWAAVAVLATGCTLAASESAPVASSAWTSRAIPEARGEMRVGPDGTRTAVRYKGWTTRDFGAFRTYAYDDARPEPAVQKTAMPGGFAGDAKKGRALFLDRQKAPCTGCHLVPGDDVWPAGSVGPDLSTLGDRRLPDAYLYQQLWDPRVTFPATVMPPWGAQGIFTPEEIIHLVAYLQTLHGPPPPEKDADRNPFTRRRSAGFGDNLDPTNNPAVIRAEEAQALWNARGPKGKACADCHAGGSKTAMRGVATRYPRVVAEHGRVMSLEDFLGVHGEATTGRALPLESDANLDVTLLIKMASDGMPVAVDTASPAARAAIERGKATFYRRVGQRNHACADCHTPERGANKFLGGRWLADVTEGLTRHFPTWRTDRNEVWDMRKRFQWCMTPLGANMLAADAVEYAELELFLTTFDVGKPVTAPGIRH
;
A
#
# COMPACT_ATOMS: atom_id res chain seq x y z
N MET A 1 56.93 33.43 -55.40
CA MET A 1 56.84 32.31 -54.43
C MET A 1 57.41 32.77 -53.10
N ARG A 2 56.55 33.00 -52.10
CA ARG A 2 56.78 32.96 -50.63
C ARG A 2 55.66 33.76 -49.94
N SER A 3 54.58 33.02 -49.69
CA SER A 3 53.57 33.10 -48.63
C SER A 3 53.57 34.32 -47.68
N ALA A 4 52.47 35.08 -47.74
CA ALA A 4 52.01 36.04 -46.75
C ALA A 4 51.30 35.33 -45.55
N PRO A 5 51.20 35.96 -44.36
CA PRO A 5 50.74 35.32 -43.13
C PRO A 5 49.20 35.29 -43.03
N PRO A 6 48.60 34.35 -42.28
CA PRO A 6 47.15 34.28 -42.12
C PRO A 6 46.63 35.26 -41.05
N LEU A 7 45.56 35.97 -41.41
CA LEU A 7 44.67 36.73 -40.51
C LEU A 7 44.18 35.83 -39.36
N ARG A 8 44.42 36.24 -38.12
CA ARG A 8 43.75 35.68 -36.93
C ARG A 8 42.36 36.28 -36.81
N TRP A 9 41.34 35.46 -37.06
CA TRP A 9 39.94 35.78 -36.80
C TRP A 9 39.68 35.77 -35.28
N ALA A 10 39.19 36.88 -34.75
CA ALA A 10 38.66 36.96 -33.40
C ALA A 10 37.26 36.32 -33.37
N ALA A 11 37.12 35.18 -32.70
CA ALA A 11 35.82 34.61 -32.38
C ALA A 11 35.25 35.32 -31.14
N VAL A 12 34.20 36.10 -31.33
CA VAL A 12 33.38 36.68 -30.27
C VAL A 12 32.61 35.55 -29.59
N ALA A 13 32.93 35.28 -28.32
CA ALA A 13 32.15 34.39 -27.47
C ALA A 13 30.86 35.11 -27.05
N VAL A 14 29.72 34.70 -27.62
CA VAL A 14 28.40 35.07 -27.10
C VAL A 14 28.12 34.19 -25.88
N LEU A 15 28.35 34.75 -24.69
CA LEU A 15 27.86 34.19 -23.43
C LEU A 15 26.34 34.31 -23.42
N ALA A 16 25.65 33.24 -23.83
CA ALA A 16 24.24 33.05 -23.52
C ALA A 16 24.14 32.73 -22.02
N THR A 17 23.94 33.76 -21.20
CA THR A 17 23.48 33.61 -19.81
C THR A 17 22.05 33.06 -19.82
N GLY A 18 21.95 31.74 -19.95
CA GLY A 18 20.72 31.03 -19.63
C GLY A 18 20.45 31.17 -18.14
N CYS A 19 19.50 32.04 -17.78
CA CYS A 19 18.84 32.00 -16.49
C CYS A 19 18.16 30.63 -16.35
N THR A 20 18.88 29.66 -15.81
CA THR A 20 18.27 28.48 -15.23
C THR A 20 17.63 28.94 -13.92
N LEU A 21 16.35 29.30 -13.99
CA LEU A 21 15.48 29.18 -12.83
C LEU A 21 15.41 27.69 -12.53
N ALA A 22 16.36 27.21 -11.73
CA ALA A 22 16.20 25.96 -11.01
C ALA A 22 14.89 26.10 -10.24
N ALA A 23 13.85 25.39 -10.69
CA ALA A 23 12.69 25.18 -9.88
C ALA A 23 13.21 24.62 -8.56
N SER A 24 13.06 25.39 -7.48
CA SER A 24 13.39 24.91 -6.15
C SER A 24 12.56 23.65 -5.95
N GLU A 25 13.20 22.49 -6.00
CA GLU A 25 12.61 21.26 -5.48
C GLU A 25 12.26 21.57 -4.04
N SER A 26 10.96 21.73 -3.77
CA SER A 26 10.47 21.94 -2.42
C SER A 26 10.96 20.76 -1.60
N ALA A 27 11.87 21.01 -0.64
CA ALA A 27 12.37 19.98 0.26
C ALA A 27 11.19 19.22 0.88
N PRO A 28 11.30 17.89 1.06
CA PRO A 28 10.21 17.09 1.64
C PRO A 28 9.83 17.66 3.00
N VAL A 29 8.53 17.82 3.24
CA VAL A 29 8.01 18.17 4.57
C VAL A 29 8.32 16.99 5.48
N ALA A 30 9.19 17.19 6.47
CA ALA A 30 9.57 16.11 7.39
C ALA A 30 8.35 15.68 8.23
N SER A 31 8.11 14.36 8.29
CA SER A 31 7.03 13.75 9.08
C SER A 31 7.06 14.17 10.56
N SER A 32 8.26 14.42 11.10
CA SER A 32 8.52 14.79 12.49
C SER A 32 8.01 16.18 12.90
N ALA A 33 7.66 17.06 11.95
CA ALA A 33 7.12 18.38 12.26
C ALA A 33 5.62 18.36 12.63
N TRP A 34 4.93 17.23 12.40
CA TRP A 34 3.51 17.09 12.66
C TRP A 34 3.25 16.19 13.88
N THR A 35 2.49 16.70 14.86
CA THR A 35 1.99 15.85 15.95
C THR A 35 0.73 15.13 15.50
N SER A 36 0.81 13.80 15.44
CA SER A 36 -0.31 12.97 14.98
C SER A 36 -1.57 13.18 15.83
N ARG A 37 -2.72 13.32 15.16
CA ARG A 37 -4.06 13.39 15.76
C ARG A 37 -4.83 12.07 15.60
N ALA A 38 -4.17 11.02 15.14
CA ALA A 38 -4.81 9.72 14.98
C ALA A 38 -5.09 9.05 16.34
N ILE A 39 -5.99 8.07 16.37
CA ILE A 39 -6.15 7.18 17.54
C ILE A 39 -4.83 6.45 17.85
N PRO A 40 -4.56 6.03 19.11
CA PRO A 40 -3.27 5.43 19.49
C PRO A 40 -2.79 4.29 18.58
N GLU A 41 -3.71 3.40 18.18
CA GLU A 41 -3.46 2.25 17.31
C GLU A 41 -2.99 2.64 15.90
N ALA A 42 -3.34 3.85 15.48
CA ALA A 42 -3.10 4.42 14.16
C ALA A 42 -1.83 5.28 14.08
N ARG A 43 -1.11 5.50 15.19
CA ARG A 43 0.02 6.46 15.25
C ARG A 43 1.38 5.92 14.82
N GLY A 44 1.50 4.62 14.59
CA GLY A 44 2.82 4.05 14.28
C GLY A 44 3.72 3.81 15.49
N GLU A 45 3.19 3.99 16.71
CA GLU A 45 3.98 4.00 17.95
C GLU A 45 4.55 2.62 18.32
N MET A 46 5.67 2.64 19.05
CA MET A 46 6.32 1.46 19.62
C MET A 46 6.34 1.59 21.15
N ARG A 47 5.91 0.54 21.85
CA ARG A 47 6.05 0.39 23.30
C ARG A 47 7.33 -0.38 23.61
N VAL A 48 8.10 0.12 24.57
CA VAL A 48 9.29 -0.56 25.10
C VAL A 48 8.91 -1.23 26.41
N GLY A 49 9.10 -2.55 26.51
CA GLY A 49 8.89 -3.32 27.72
C GLY A 49 10.03 -3.14 28.74
N PRO A 50 9.84 -3.59 29.99
CA PRO A 50 10.88 -3.53 31.03
C PRO A 50 12.16 -4.28 30.67
N ASP A 51 12.06 -5.30 29.82
CA ASP A 51 13.15 -6.12 29.28
C ASP A 51 13.82 -5.51 28.03
N GLY A 52 13.39 -4.32 27.62
CA GLY A 52 13.85 -3.66 26.39
C GLY A 52 13.16 -4.17 25.12
N THR A 53 12.25 -5.15 25.21
CA THR A 53 11.51 -5.66 24.06
C THR A 53 10.62 -4.57 23.47
N ARG A 54 10.74 -4.32 22.17
CA ARG A 54 9.92 -3.35 21.45
C ARG A 54 8.72 -4.03 20.82
N THR A 55 7.53 -3.48 21.06
CA THR A 55 6.27 -3.98 20.50
C THR A 55 5.50 -2.84 19.86
N ALA A 56 4.97 -3.04 18.67
CA ALA A 56 4.19 -2.02 17.99
C ALA A 56 2.80 -1.88 18.64
N VAL A 57 2.35 -0.63 18.82
CA VAL A 57 0.96 -0.32 19.17
C VAL A 57 0.14 -0.36 17.87
N ARG A 58 -0.85 -1.26 17.80
CA ARG A 58 -1.60 -1.58 16.59
C ARG A 58 -3.06 -1.91 16.91
N TYR A 59 -3.89 -1.93 15.87
CA TYR A 59 -5.25 -2.46 15.93
C TYR A 59 -5.26 -3.90 16.45
N LYS A 60 -6.36 -4.26 17.13
CA LYS A 60 -6.58 -5.60 17.64
C LYS A 60 -6.42 -6.66 16.53
N GLY A 61 -5.63 -7.69 16.80
CA GLY A 61 -5.39 -8.81 15.88
C GLY A 61 -4.36 -8.54 14.78
N TRP A 62 -3.71 -7.37 14.78
CA TRP A 62 -2.60 -7.09 13.87
C TRP A 62 -1.28 -7.48 14.52
N THR A 63 -0.27 -7.81 13.71
CA THR A 63 1.07 -8.14 14.22
C THR A 63 1.68 -6.98 14.99
N THR A 64 2.19 -7.25 16.19
CA THR A 64 2.86 -6.27 17.07
C THR A 64 4.38 -6.39 17.03
N ARG A 65 4.92 -7.24 16.16
CA ARG A 65 6.37 -7.46 16.00
C ARG A 65 7.06 -6.17 15.53
N ASP A 66 8.25 -5.90 16.08
CA ASP A 66 9.10 -4.81 15.62
C ASP A 66 9.83 -5.18 14.32
N PHE A 67 9.70 -4.34 13.31
CA PHE A 67 10.44 -4.40 12.05
C PHE A 67 11.44 -3.24 11.91
N GLY A 68 11.91 -2.68 13.02
CA GLY A 68 12.85 -1.56 13.10
C GLY A 68 14.22 -1.81 12.46
N ALA A 69 14.54 -3.04 12.04
CA ALA A 69 15.71 -3.32 11.21
C ALA A 69 15.50 -2.92 9.73
N PHE A 70 14.25 -2.80 9.28
CA PHE A 70 13.89 -2.58 7.87
C PHE A 70 13.36 -1.17 7.63
N ARG A 71 13.70 -0.60 6.48
CA ARG A 71 13.20 0.71 6.08
C ARG A 71 11.67 0.72 5.95
N THR A 72 11.11 1.90 6.17
CA THR A 72 9.70 2.24 6.09
C THR A 72 9.46 3.22 4.93
N TYR A 73 8.24 3.74 4.85
CA TYR A 73 7.86 4.79 3.91
C TYR A 73 8.17 6.20 4.38
N ALA A 74 8.65 6.39 5.62
CA ALA A 74 8.98 7.74 6.10
C ALA A 74 10.06 8.36 5.21
N TYR A 75 9.90 9.64 4.87
CA TYR A 75 10.82 10.32 3.94
C TYR A 75 12.20 10.57 4.53
N ASP A 76 12.31 10.65 5.85
CA ASP A 76 13.57 10.75 6.58
C ASP A 76 14.21 9.40 6.92
N ASP A 77 13.60 8.28 6.49
CA ASP A 77 14.14 6.95 6.71
C ASP A 77 15.29 6.65 5.73
N ALA A 78 16.51 6.87 6.22
CA ALA A 78 17.75 6.66 5.49
C ALA A 78 18.20 5.18 5.44
N ARG A 79 17.48 4.24 6.05
CA ARG A 79 17.88 2.82 6.00
C ARG A 79 17.88 2.33 4.55
N PRO A 80 18.95 1.61 4.12
CA PRO A 80 19.07 1.17 2.74
C PRO A 80 18.06 0.06 2.42
N GLU A 81 17.86 -0.18 1.12
CA GLU A 81 17.27 -1.45 0.69
C GLU A 81 18.20 -2.60 1.10
N PRO A 82 17.67 -3.77 1.49
CA PRO A 82 18.54 -4.91 1.75
C PRO A 82 19.36 -5.29 0.52
N ALA A 83 20.67 -5.42 0.70
CA ALA A 83 21.60 -5.75 -0.39
C ALA A 83 21.22 -7.07 -1.08
N VAL A 84 21.49 -7.15 -2.38
CA VAL A 84 21.35 -8.39 -3.15
C VAL A 84 22.44 -9.36 -2.73
N GLN A 85 22.07 -10.59 -2.39
CA GLN A 85 22.99 -11.60 -1.88
C GLN A 85 23.12 -12.79 -2.82
N LYS A 86 24.31 -12.98 -3.39
CA LYS A 86 24.70 -14.23 -4.03
C LYS A 86 25.28 -15.17 -2.96
N THR A 87 24.84 -16.42 -2.95
CA THR A 87 25.28 -17.42 -1.98
C THR A 87 25.54 -18.77 -2.66
N ALA A 88 26.38 -19.58 -2.03
CA ALA A 88 26.48 -21.00 -2.35
C ALA A 88 25.48 -21.80 -1.50
N MET A 89 24.98 -22.91 -2.04
CA MET A 89 24.25 -23.90 -1.25
C MET A 89 25.23 -24.63 -0.33
N PRO A 90 25.01 -24.69 1.00
CA PRO A 90 25.86 -25.44 1.91
C PRO A 90 25.90 -26.93 1.54
N GLY A 91 27.09 -27.53 1.57
CA GLY A 91 27.25 -28.98 1.50
C GLY A 91 26.98 -29.65 2.85
N GLY A 92 26.83 -30.99 2.84
CA GLY A 92 26.75 -31.80 4.07
C GLY A 92 25.37 -31.89 4.73
N PHE A 93 24.33 -31.31 4.12
CA PHE A 93 22.94 -31.41 4.57
C PHE A 93 22.09 -32.13 3.52
N ALA A 94 21.39 -33.18 3.91
CA ALA A 94 20.40 -33.84 3.06
C ALA A 94 19.03 -33.16 3.24
N GLY A 95 18.40 -32.78 2.13
CA GLY A 95 17.05 -32.20 2.17
C GLY A 95 15.97 -33.23 2.47
N ASP A 96 14.94 -32.82 3.21
CA ASP A 96 13.75 -33.62 3.52
C ASP A 96 12.52 -32.98 2.87
N ALA A 97 11.98 -33.65 1.85
CA ALA A 97 10.83 -33.15 1.10
C ALA A 97 9.55 -33.00 1.95
N LYS A 98 9.37 -33.80 3.01
CA LYS A 98 8.20 -33.67 3.90
C LYS A 98 8.30 -32.39 4.72
N LYS A 99 9.48 -32.11 5.28
CA LYS A 99 9.76 -30.83 5.97
C LYS A 99 9.64 -29.66 5.00
N GLY A 100 10.17 -29.80 3.78
CA GLY A 100 10.06 -28.79 2.73
C GLY A 100 8.61 -28.45 2.38
N ARG A 101 7.76 -29.46 2.23
CA ARG A 101 6.33 -29.26 1.98
C ARG A 101 5.65 -28.56 3.15
N ALA A 102 5.95 -28.96 4.39
CA ALA A 102 5.39 -28.30 5.57
C ALA A 102 5.77 -26.81 5.63
N LEU A 103 7.03 -26.48 5.35
CA LEU A 103 7.51 -25.08 5.25
C LEU A 103 6.83 -24.32 4.11
N PHE A 104 6.62 -24.95 2.95
CA PHE A 104 5.95 -24.33 1.81
C PHE A 104 4.48 -23.99 2.10
N LEU A 105 3.81 -24.79 2.94
CA LEU A 105 2.43 -24.57 3.36
C LEU A 105 2.30 -23.66 4.59
N ASP A 106 3.39 -23.32 5.27
CA ASP A 106 3.38 -22.50 6.48
C ASP A 106 3.13 -21.02 6.16
N ARG A 107 1.85 -20.64 6.22
CA ARG A 107 1.38 -19.27 5.97
C ARG A 107 1.86 -18.26 7.01
N GLN A 108 2.24 -18.70 8.21
CA GLN A 108 2.74 -17.81 9.26
C GLN A 108 4.21 -17.45 9.02
N LYS A 109 4.99 -18.40 8.50
CA LYS A 109 6.41 -18.19 8.18
C LYS A 109 6.61 -17.55 6.82
N ALA A 110 6.21 -18.22 5.74
CA ALA A 110 6.27 -17.68 4.38
C ALA A 110 5.11 -18.24 3.54
N PRO A 111 4.17 -17.40 3.09
CA PRO A 111 2.97 -17.86 2.41
C PRO A 111 3.25 -18.20 0.93
N CYS A 112 4.08 -19.21 0.65
CA CYS A 112 4.47 -19.61 -0.70
C CYS A 112 3.24 -19.95 -1.56
N THR A 113 2.27 -20.69 -0.99
CA THR A 113 0.98 -20.99 -1.64
C THR A 113 0.13 -19.75 -1.91
N GLY A 114 0.37 -18.65 -1.20
CA GLY A 114 -0.25 -17.37 -1.49
C GLY A 114 0.16 -16.82 -2.86
N CYS A 115 1.33 -17.20 -3.38
CA CYS A 115 1.80 -16.75 -4.69
C CYS A 115 1.83 -17.88 -5.73
N HIS A 116 2.11 -19.11 -5.31
CA HIS A 116 2.39 -20.23 -6.20
C HIS A 116 1.33 -21.32 -6.07
N LEU A 117 1.04 -21.97 -7.20
CA LEU A 117 0.28 -23.22 -7.24
C LEU A 117 1.24 -24.41 -7.13
N VAL A 118 0.85 -25.41 -6.34
CA VAL A 118 1.45 -26.75 -6.26
C VAL A 118 0.32 -27.79 -6.09
N PRO A 119 0.57 -29.09 -6.35
CA PRO A 119 -0.48 -30.10 -6.25
C PRO A 119 -0.84 -30.40 -4.79
N GLY A 120 -2.13 -30.66 -4.54
CA GLY A 120 -2.64 -31.11 -3.25
C GLY A 120 -3.96 -30.45 -2.86
N ASP A 121 -4.85 -31.23 -2.24
CA ASP A 121 -6.19 -30.76 -1.80
C ASP A 121 -6.15 -29.73 -0.68
N ASP A 122 -5.05 -29.72 0.07
CA ASP A 122 -4.72 -28.80 1.17
C ASP A 122 -4.10 -27.47 0.69
N VAL A 123 -3.86 -27.31 -0.61
CA VAL A 123 -3.30 -26.08 -1.20
C VAL A 123 -4.44 -25.12 -1.52
N TRP A 124 -5.03 -24.53 -0.47
CA TRP A 124 -6.18 -23.62 -0.61
C TRP A 124 -6.19 -22.42 0.36
N PRO A 125 -6.57 -21.21 -0.10
CA PRO A 125 -6.57 -20.79 -1.50
C PRO A 125 -5.15 -20.56 -2.02
N ALA A 126 -4.81 -21.18 -3.15
CA ALA A 126 -3.58 -20.90 -3.91
C ALA A 126 -3.68 -19.56 -4.65
N GLY A 127 -2.52 -18.95 -4.95
CA GLY A 127 -2.41 -17.75 -5.78
C GLY A 127 -1.71 -17.98 -7.13
N SER A 128 -1.78 -16.96 -7.99
CA SER A 128 -1.24 -16.92 -9.35
C SER A 128 -0.28 -15.75 -9.60
N VAL A 129 0.16 -15.05 -8.55
CA VAL A 129 1.17 -13.98 -8.66
C VAL A 129 2.52 -14.55 -9.10
N GLY A 130 2.93 -15.66 -8.49
CA GLY A 130 4.09 -16.44 -8.89
C GLY A 130 3.74 -17.48 -9.96
N PRO A 131 4.76 -18.06 -10.62
CA PRO A 131 4.55 -19.16 -11.56
C PRO A 131 3.93 -20.39 -10.87
N ASP A 132 3.21 -21.18 -11.66
CA ASP A 132 2.81 -22.54 -11.30
C ASP A 132 4.06 -23.41 -11.13
N LEU A 133 4.20 -24.03 -9.95
CA LEU A 133 5.34 -24.88 -9.60
C LEU A 133 4.99 -26.38 -9.66
N SER A 134 3.79 -26.74 -10.12
CA SER A 134 3.26 -28.09 -10.02
C SER A 134 4.08 -29.18 -10.68
N THR A 135 4.91 -28.80 -11.66
CA THR A 135 5.81 -29.69 -12.41
C THR A 135 7.26 -29.20 -12.39
N LEU A 136 7.64 -28.41 -11.38
CA LEU A 136 8.97 -27.78 -11.33
C LEU A 136 10.11 -28.80 -11.39
N GLY A 137 9.96 -29.97 -10.77
CA GLY A 137 10.95 -31.05 -10.77
C GLY A 137 11.25 -31.62 -12.17
N ASP A 138 10.29 -31.56 -13.09
CA ASP A 138 10.51 -32.00 -14.48
C ASP A 138 11.53 -31.14 -15.22
N ARG A 139 11.76 -29.90 -14.76
CA ARG A 139 12.76 -28.99 -15.33
C ARG A 139 14.20 -29.38 -14.99
N ARG A 140 14.40 -30.29 -14.02
CA ARG A 140 15.72 -30.80 -13.59
C ARG A 140 16.73 -29.67 -13.33
N LEU A 141 16.26 -28.58 -12.72
CA LEU A 141 17.11 -27.45 -12.37
C LEU A 141 18.10 -27.87 -11.29
N PRO A 142 19.36 -27.40 -11.30
CA PRO A 142 20.31 -27.73 -10.24
C PRO A 142 19.82 -27.23 -8.87
N ASP A 143 20.03 -28.03 -7.82
CA ASP A 143 19.64 -27.65 -6.44
C ASP A 143 20.23 -26.31 -6.02
N ALA A 144 21.50 -26.06 -6.38
CA ALA A 144 22.17 -24.79 -6.09
C ALA A 144 21.47 -23.59 -6.76
N TYR A 145 20.86 -23.79 -7.94
CA TYR A 145 20.08 -22.75 -8.59
C TYR A 145 18.78 -22.48 -7.83
N LEU A 146 18.01 -23.52 -7.48
CA LEU A 146 16.77 -23.38 -6.71
C LEU A 146 17.03 -22.78 -5.32
N TYR A 147 18.12 -23.19 -4.67
CA TYR A 147 18.59 -22.61 -3.41
C TYR A 147 18.85 -21.11 -3.56
N GLN A 148 19.56 -20.69 -4.61
CA GLN A 148 19.78 -19.26 -4.88
C GLN A 148 18.47 -18.50 -5.14
N GLN A 149 17.50 -19.09 -5.85
CA GLN A 149 16.19 -18.46 -6.09
C GLN A 149 15.40 -18.26 -4.79
N LEU A 150 15.47 -19.19 -3.85
CA LEU A 150 14.84 -19.07 -2.53
C LEU A 150 15.63 -18.14 -1.58
N TRP A 151 16.95 -18.10 -1.71
CA TRP A 151 17.81 -17.23 -0.90
C TRP A 151 17.64 -15.77 -1.28
N ASP A 152 17.91 -15.46 -2.55
CA ASP A 152 17.74 -14.14 -3.13
C ASP A 152 17.54 -14.25 -4.66
N PRO A 153 16.29 -14.20 -5.13
CA PRO A 153 15.97 -14.29 -6.55
C PRO A 153 16.42 -13.07 -7.35
N ARG A 154 16.75 -11.94 -6.69
CA ARG A 154 17.18 -10.69 -7.36
C ARG A 154 18.54 -10.84 -8.05
N VAL A 155 19.33 -11.84 -7.66
CA VAL A 155 20.59 -12.20 -8.34
C VAL A 155 20.34 -12.58 -9.80
N THR A 156 19.22 -13.26 -10.09
CA THR A 156 18.86 -13.67 -11.46
C THR A 156 17.82 -12.75 -12.07
N PHE A 157 16.87 -12.29 -11.26
CA PHE A 157 15.73 -11.49 -11.68
C PHE A 157 15.65 -10.20 -10.84
N PRO A 158 16.42 -9.14 -11.16
CA PRO A 158 16.49 -7.92 -10.35
C PRO A 158 15.12 -7.26 -10.10
N ALA A 159 14.21 -7.46 -11.04
CA ALA A 159 12.85 -6.95 -11.03
C ALA A 159 11.83 -7.89 -10.37
N THR A 160 12.21 -8.99 -9.72
CA THR A 160 11.24 -9.97 -9.21
C THR A 160 10.33 -9.42 -8.11
N VAL A 161 9.15 -10.03 -7.97
CA VAL A 161 8.24 -9.84 -6.84
C VAL A 161 8.43 -10.94 -5.77
N MET A 162 9.29 -11.93 -6.00
CA MET A 162 9.55 -12.96 -5.00
C MET A 162 10.43 -12.38 -3.87
N PRO A 163 10.02 -12.47 -2.59
CA PRO A 163 10.84 -11.98 -1.48
C PRO A 163 12.18 -12.72 -1.38
N PRO A 164 13.26 -12.05 -0.97
CA PRO A 164 14.56 -12.69 -0.79
C PRO A 164 14.62 -13.40 0.58
N TRP A 165 13.96 -14.55 0.69
CA TRP A 165 13.64 -15.19 1.97
C TRP A 165 14.87 -15.54 2.83
N GLY A 166 15.93 -16.07 2.21
CA GLY A 166 17.18 -16.38 2.92
C GLY A 166 17.95 -15.13 3.31
N ALA A 167 18.11 -14.18 2.37
CA ALA A 167 18.83 -12.93 2.62
C ALA A 167 18.18 -12.05 3.72
N GLN A 168 16.89 -12.23 3.99
CA GLN A 168 16.13 -11.53 5.04
C GLN A 168 15.97 -12.33 6.33
N GLY A 169 16.64 -13.50 6.42
CA GLY A 169 16.62 -14.36 7.59
C GLY A 169 15.24 -14.95 7.91
N ILE A 170 14.34 -15.05 6.92
CA ILE A 170 13.03 -15.69 7.12
C ILE A 170 13.19 -17.22 7.15
N PHE A 171 14.04 -17.76 6.28
CA PHE A 171 14.44 -19.17 6.31
C PHE A 171 15.92 -19.31 6.66
N THR A 172 16.22 -20.34 7.44
CA THR A 172 17.60 -20.79 7.65
C THR A 172 18.13 -21.50 6.39
N PRO A 173 19.47 -21.67 6.25
CA PRO A 173 20.03 -22.45 5.14
C PRO A 173 19.47 -23.87 5.03
N GLU A 174 19.30 -24.58 6.16
CA GLU A 174 18.77 -25.95 6.20
C GLU A 174 17.30 -26.00 5.74
N GLU A 175 16.49 -25.03 6.15
CA GLU A 175 15.09 -24.95 5.73
C GLU A 175 14.94 -24.72 4.23
N ILE A 176 15.83 -23.91 3.63
CA ILE A 176 15.85 -23.73 2.17
C ILE A 176 16.23 -25.04 1.48
N ILE A 177 17.18 -25.82 2.02
CA ILE A 177 17.53 -27.13 1.46
C ILE A 177 16.33 -28.10 1.52
N HIS A 178 15.54 -28.09 2.59
CA HIS A 178 14.30 -28.85 2.66
C HIS A 178 13.27 -28.39 1.61
N LEU A 179 13.09 -27.08 1.43
CA LEU A 179 12.23 -26.51 0.39
C LEU A 179 12.68 -26.95 -1.01
N VAL A 180 13.98 -26.89 -1.31
CA VAL A 180 14.55 -27.37 -2.58
C VAL A 180 14.23 -28.85 -2.79
N ALA A 181 14.44 -29.70 -1.77
CA ALA A 181 14.13 -31.12 -1.86
C ALA A 181 12.64 -31.36 -2.16
N TYR A 182 11.73 -30.61 -1.55
CA TYR A 182 10.30 -30.68 -1.88
C TYR A 182 10.03 -30.25 -3.32
N LEU A 183 10.55 -29.11 -3.75
CA LEU A 183 10.36 -28.59 -5.11
C LEU A 183 10.83 -29.56 -6.20
N GLN A 184 11.91 -30.30 -5.94
CA GLN A 184 12.40 -31.35 -6.85
C GLN A 184 11.45 -32.54 -6.96
N THR A 185 10.56 -32.77 -5.99
CA THR A 185 9.57 -33.87 -6.05
C THR A 185 8.37 -33.56 -6.94
N LEU A 186 8.22 -32.31 -7.41
CA LEU A 186 7.05 -31.86 -8.14
C LEU A 186 7.14 -32.25 -9.63
N HIS A 187 6.62 -33.44 -9.95
CA HIS A 187 6.63 -34.01 -11.29
C HIS A 187 5.23 -34.12 -11.90
N GLY A 188 5.17 -34.05 -13.23
CA GLY A 188 3.94 -34.16 -13.99
C GLY A 188 3.59 -35.59 -14.43
N PRO A 189 2.34 -35.79 -14.88
CA PRO A 189 1.24 -34.82 -14.80
C PRO A 189 0.72 -34.70 -13.36
N PRO A 190 0.38 -33.49 -12.87
CA PRO A 190 -0.29 -33.36 -11.59
C PRO A 190 -1.68 -34.01 -11.66
N PRO A 191 -2.24 -34.48 -10.53
CA PRO A 191 -3.62 -34.94 -10.49
C PRO A 191 -4.57 -33.88 -11.07
N PRO A 192 -5.58 -34.28 -11.87
CA PRO A 192 -6.51 -33.32 -12.45
C PRO A 192 -7.27 -32.58 -11.36
N GLU A 193 -7.27 -31.26 -11.41
CA GLU A 193 -8.09 -30.42 -10.53
C GLU A 193 -9.57 -30.58 -10.91
N LYS A 194 -10.40 -30.88 -9.92
CA LYS A 194 -11.83 -31.14 -10.09
C LYS A 194 -12.68 -29.90 -9.83
N ASP A 195 -12.14 -28.94 -9.08
CA ASP A 195 -12.80 -27.68 -8.74
C ASP A 195 -12.08 -26.51 -9.41
N ALA A 196 -12.73 -25.89 -10.39
CA ALA A 196 -12.20 -24.73 -11.10
C ALA A 196 -11.95 -23.53 -10.18
N ASP A 197 -12.66 -23.43 -9.05
CA ASP A 197 -12.43 -22.39 -8.08
C ASP A 197 -11.16 -22.65 -7.28
N ARG A 198 -10.60 -23.87 -7.23
CA ARG A 198 -9.32 -24.17 -6.55
C ARG A 198 -8.10 -23.66 -7.29
N ASN A 199 -8.09 -23.81 -8.62
CA ASN A 199 -7.01 -23.33 -9.47
C ASN A 199 -7.08 -21.80 -9.65
N PRO A 200 -6.09 -21.02 -9.20
CA PRO A 200 -6.10 -19.57 -9.27
C PRO A 200 -6.01 -18.98 -10.69
N PHE A 201 -5.70 -19.79 -11.70
CA PHE A 201 -5.71 -19.39 -13.11
C PHE A 201 -7.09 -19.53 -13.76
N THR A 202 -7.98 -20.33 -13.17
CA THR A 202 -9.36 -20.53 -13.64
C THR A 202 -10.42 -20.03 -12.66
N ARG A 203 -10.04 -19.79 -11.40
CA ARG A 203 -10.93 -19.32 -10.33
C ARG A 203 -11.66 -18.06 -10.76
N ARG A 204 -12.98 -18.05 -10.56
CA ARG A 204 -13.79 -16.89 -10.89
C ARG A 204 -13.50 -15.73 -9.94
N ARG A 205 -13.46 -14.52 -10.50
CA ARG A 205 -13.46 -13.30 -9.69
C ARG A 205 -14.83 -13.18 -9.02
N SER A 206 -14.85 -12.83 -7.74
CA SER A 206 -16.11 -12.49 -7.05
C SER A 206 -16.81 -11.35 -7.80
N ALA A 207 -18.13 -11.47 -7.96
CA ALA A 207 -18.96 -10.45 -8.60
C ALA A 207 -19.13 -9.17 -7.74
N GLY A 208 -18.51 -9.10 -6.56
CA GLY A 208 -18.68 -8.01 -5.61
C GLY A 208 -19.85 -8.23 -4.65
N PHE A 209 -20.34 -7.15 -4.06
CA PHE A 209 -21.35 -7.16 -2.99
C PHE A 209 -22.66 -6.47 -3.39
N GLY A 210 -22.92 -6.33 -4.70
CA GLY A 210 -24.09 -5.62 -5.22
C GLY A 210 -23.90 -4.10 -5.23
N ASP A 211 -24.99 -3.37 -5.06
CA ASP A 211 -24.99 -1.90 -5.00
C ASP A 211 -24.34 -1.41 -3.70
N ASN A 212 -23.33 -0.55 -3.83
CA ASN A 212 -22.63 0.07 -2.72
C ASN A 212 -23.54 0.98 -1.87
N LEU A 213 -24.59 1.54 -2.47
CA LEU A 213 -25.48 2.49 -1.79
C LEU A 213 -26.75 1.84 -1.23
N ASP A 214 -26.90 0.53 -1.42
CA ASP A 214 -27.98 -0.23 -0.79
C ASP A 214 -27.63 -0.49 0.69
N PRO A 215 -28.34 0.11 1.67
CA PRO A 215 -28.04 -0.06 3.09
C PRO A 215 -28.25 -1.50 3.59
N THR A 216 -28.98 -2.35 2.84
CA THR A 216 -29.12 -3.77 3.16
C THR A 216 -27.84 -4.57 2.86
N ASN A 217 -27.01 -4.07 1.93
CA ASN A 217 -25.72 -4.66 1.57
C ASN A 217 -24.53 -3.93 2.24
N ASN A 218 -24.68 -2.62 2.49
CA ASN A 218 -23.62 -1.76 3.00
C ASN A 218 -23.99 -1.04 4.30
N PRO A 219 -23.62 -1.60 5.47
CA PRO A 219 -23.82 -0.93 6.76
C PRO A 219 -23.15 0.45 6.87
N ALA A 220 -22.14 0.76 6.06
CA ALA A 220 -21.52 2.08 6.07
C ALA A 220 -22.46 3.20 5.60
N VAL A 221 -23.48 2.89 4.78
CA VAL A 221 -24.52 3.87 4.39
C VAL A 221 -25.30 4.32 5.62
N ILE A 222 -25.73 3.38 6.46
CA ILE A 222 -26.47 3.67 7.70
C ILE A 222 -25.60 4.51 8.64
N ARG A 223 -24.32 4.17 8.80
CA ARG A 223 -23.38 4.95 9.63
C ARG A 223 -23.24 6.39 9.17
N ALA A 224 -23.20 6.61 7.85
CA ALA A 224 -23.16 7.95 7.28
C ALA A 224 -24.44 8.74 7.57
N GLU A 225 -25.60 8.10 7.46
CA GLU A 225 -26.90 8.72 7.78
C GLU A 225 -26.99 9.09 9.28
N GLU A 226 -26.54 8.20 10.17
CA GLU A 226 -26.47 8.45 11.61
C GLU A 226 -25.51 9.60 11.97
N ALA A 227 -24.44 9.79 11.18
CA ALA A 227 -23.50 10.91 11.35
C ALA A 227 -24.16 12.29 11.18
N GLN A 228 -25.37 12.37 10.63
CA GLN A 228 -26.16 13.60 10.56
C GLN A 228 -26.45 14.16 11.97
N ALA A 229 -26.57 13.31 13.00
CA ALA A 229 -26.69 13.75 14.38
C ALA A 229 -25.43 14.48 14.85
N LEU A 230 -24.25 13.94 14.53
CA LEU A 230 -22.96 14.55 14.87
C LEU A 230 -22.73 15.87 14.12
N TRP A 231 -23.14 15.95 12.85
CA TRP A 231 -23.11 17.18 12.06
C TRP A 231 -23.91 18.33 12.70
N ASN A 232 -25.04 18.01 13.34
CA ASN A 232 -25.94 18.98 13.98
C ASN A 232 -25.60 19.25 15.46
N ALA A 233 -24.84 18.37 16.10
CA ALA A 233 -24.50 18.52 17.51
C ALA A 233 -23.51 19.69 17.72
N ARG A 234 -23.78 20.51 18.74
CA ARG A 234 -22.82 21.56 19.16
C ARG A 234 -21.63 20.91 19.87
N GLY A 235 -20.42 21.33 19.52
CA GLY A 235 -19.20 20.96 20.23
C GLY A 235 -18.93 21.87 21.44
N PRO A 236 -17.83 21.64 22.17
CA PRO A 236 -17.43 22.44 23.34
C PRO A 236 -17.34 23.96 23.12
N LYS A 237 -17.11 24.44 21.90
CA LYS A 237 -17.14 25.88 21.55
C LYS A 237 -18.55 26.42 21.25
N GLY A 238 -19.59 25.62 21.52
CA GLY A 238 -20.99 26.01 21.30
C GLY A 238 -21.42 26.07 19.83
N LYS A 239 -20.60 25.57 18.89
CA LYS A 239 -20.88 25.54 17.45
C LYS A 239 -21.01 24.11 16.93
N ALA A 240 -21.87 23.91 15.94
CA ALA A 240 -22.03 22.69 15.16
C ALA A 240 -21.58 22.91 13.71
N CYS A 241 -21.36 21.84 12.94
CA CYS A 241 -21.03 21.95 11.51
C CYS A 241 -22.15 22.70 10.76
N ALA A 242 -23.41 22.40 11.09
CA ALA A 242 -24.59 23.04 10.53
C ALA A 242 -24.70 24.55 10.76
N ASP A 243 -24.04 25.11 11.79
CA ASP A 243 -24.07 26.55 12.04
C ASP A 243 -23.25 27.34 10.99
N CYS A 244 -22.24 26.71 10.38
CA CYS A 244 -21.36 27.33 9.38
C CYS A 244 -21.64 26.84 7.96
N HIS A 245 -22.12 25.60 7.81
CA HIS A 245 -22.40 24.95 6.54
C HIS A 245 -23.91 24.89 6.27
N ALA A 246 -24.46 26.00 5.77
CA ALA A 246 -25.88 26.17 5.51
C ALA A 246 -26.43 25.22 4.43
N GLY A 247 -27.73 24.89 4.51
CA GLY A 247 -28.41 24.03 3.53
C GLY A 247 -28.29 22.53 3.81
N GLY A 248 -27.73 22.14 4.96
CA GLY A 248 -27.53 20.75 5.37
C GLY A 248 -26.29 20.10 4.73
N SER A 249 -25.86 18.97 5.29
CA SER A 249 -24.66 18.23 4.88
C SER A 249 -24.65 17.95 3.37
N LYS A 250 -25.74 17.39 2.82
CA LYS A 250 -25.87 17.04 1.41
C LYS A 250 -25.66 18.22 0.46
N THR A 251 -26.20 19.39 0.78
CA THR A 251 -26.06 20.59 -0.06
C THR A 251 -24.70 21.24 0.12
N ALA A 252 -24.31 21.47 1.38
CA ALA A 252 -23.09 22.19 1.72
C ALA A 252 -21.83 21.44 1.29
N MET A 253 -21.85 20.10 1.34
CA MET A 253 -20.71 19.25 1.04
C MET A 253 -20.66 18.77 -0.41
N ARG A 254 -21.66 19.12 -1.23
CA ARG A 254 -21.73 18.71 -2.63
C ARG A 254 -20.48 19.18 -3.39
N GLY A 255 -19.71 18.23 -3.90
CA GLY A 255 -18.49 18.51 -4.67
C GLY A 255 -17.24 18.78 -3.82
N VAL A 256 -17.33 18.70 -2.49
CA VAL A 256 -16.16 18.84 -1.61
C VAL A 256 -15.23 17.65 -1.81
N ALA A 257 -15.76 16.43 -1.75
CA ALA A 257 -14.94 15.21 -1.80
C ALA A 257 -14.22 15.02 -3.14
N THR A 258 -14.74 15.56 -4.24
CA THR A 258 -14.10 15.42 -5.55
C THR A 258 -12.74 16.10 -5.63
N ARG A 259 -12.43 17.00 -4.68
CA ARG A 259 -11.21 17.82 -4.67
C ARG A 259 -10.21 17.36 -3.60
N TYR A 260 -10.45 16.24 -2.95
CA TYR A 260 -9.55 15.67 -1.94
C TYR A 260 -8.95 14.33 -2.41
N PRO A 261 -7.70 14.00 -2.00
CA PRO A 261 -6.78 14.80 -1.17
C PRO A 261 -6.28 16.07 -1.87
N ARG A 262 -5.81 17.05 -1.10
CA ARG A 262 -5.26 18.31 -1.64
C ARG A 262 -4.16 18.89 -0.77
N VAL A 263 -3.35 19.76 -1.36
CA VAL A 263 -2.47 20.65 -0.60
C VAL A 263 -3.33 21.68 0.16
N VAL A 264 -3.19 21.70 1.48
CA VAL A 264 -3.84 22.68 2.37
C VAL A 264 -2.80 23.71 2.78
N ALA A 265 -2.88 24.90 2.17
CA ALA A 265 -1.87 25.95 2.30
C ALA A 265 -1.64 26.39 3.77
N GLU A 266 -2.71 26.48 4.57
CA GLU A 266 -2.63 26.82 6.00
C GLU A 266 -1.75 25.86 6.80
N HIS A 267 -1.69 24.59 6.40
CA HIS A 267 -0.88 23.56 7.06
C HIS A 267 0.40 23.22 6.27
N GLY A 268 0.62 23.81 5.09
CA GLY A 268 1.80 23.56 4.26
C GLY A 268 1.97 22.11 3.81
N ARG A 269 0.90 21.31 3.71
CA ARG A 269 0.98 19.86 3.44
C ARG A 269 -0.23 19.32 2.69
N VAL A 270 -0.08 18.13 2.11
CA VAL A 270 -1.24 17.37 1.61
C VAL A 270 -2.04 16.81 2.79
N MET A 271 -3.36 16.90 2.67
CA MET A 271 -4.33 16.36 3.62
C MET A 271 -5.46 15.66 2.84
N SER A 272 -5.85 14.49 3.32
CA SER A 272 -7.15 13.88 3.02
C SER A 272 -8.29 14.66 3.67
N LEU A 273 -9.51 14.24 3.38
CA LEU A 273 -10.69 14.83 4.01
C LEU A 273 -10.71 14.51 5.51
N GLU A 274 -10.32 13.29 5.88
CA GLU A 274 -10.19 12.74 7.22
C GLU A 274 -9.18 13.55 8.05
N ASP A 275 -8.01 13.84 7.44
CA ASP A 275 -6.97 14.70 8.03
C ASP A 275 -7.51 16.11 8.30
N PHE A 276 -8.15 16.73 7.30
CA PHE A 276 -8.66 18.10 7.40
C PHE A 276 -9.81 18.19 8.42
N LEU A 277 -10.69 17.20 8.45
CA LEU A 277 -11.79 17.11 9.41
C LEU A 277 -11.26 17.08 10.85
N GLY A 278 -10.19 16.33 11.10
CA GLY A 278 -9.57 16.23 12.43
C GLY A 278 -9.10 17.58 12.98
N VAL A 279 -8.50 18.43 12.14
CA VAL A 279 -8.06 19.78 12.54
C VAL A 279 -9.22 20.79 12.54
N HIS A 280 -10.06 20.76 11.52
CA HIS A 280 -11.12 21.73 11.32
C HIS A 280 -12.21 21.61 12.39
N GLY A 281 -12.62 20.38 12.73
CA GLY A 281 -13.63 20.12 13.75
C GLY A 281 -13.19 20.63 15.13
N GLU A 282 -11.96 20.36 15.51
CA GLU A 282 -11.40 20.81 16.80
C GLU A 282 -11.23 22.34 16.83
N ALA A 283 -10.72 22.93 15.75
CA ALA A 283 -10.51 24.37 15.65
C ALA A 283 -11.83 25.17 15.73
N THR A 284 -12.89 24.71 15.03
CA THR A 284 -14.14 25.49 14.88
C THR A 284 -15.23 25.13 15.89
N THR A 285 -15.36 23.86 16.25
CA THR A 285 -16.40 23.37 17.17
C THR A 285 -15.86 23.00 18.55
N GLY A 286 -14.54 22.85 18.69
CA GLY A 286 -13.89 22.35 19.91
C GLY A 286 -13.98 20.84 20.09
N ARG A 287 -14.62 20.11 19.17
CA ARG A 287 -14.75 18.66 19.25
C ARG A 287 -13.58 17.99 18.54
N ALA A 288 -12.86 17.16 19.29
CA ALA A 288 -11.85 16.29 18.73
C ALA A 288 -12.52 15.23 17.83
N LEU A 289 -11.97 15.06 16.63
CA LEU A 289 -12.32 13.99 15.69
C LEU A 289 -11.03 13.25 15.30
N PRO A 290 -10.45 12.45 16.22
CA PRO A 290 -9.19 11.77 15.95
C PRO A 290 -9.28 10.94 14.67
N LEU A 291 -8.21 10.91 13.88
CA LEU A 291 -8.20 10.13 12.65
C LEU A 291 -8.36 8.65 12.93
N GLU A 292 -9.08 7.99 12.03
CA GLU A 292 -9.49 6.59 12.14
C GLU A 292 -10.38 6.26 13.36
N SER A 293 -10.87 7.27 14.09
CA SER A 293 -12.00 7.08 15.01
C SER A 293 -13.31 6.94 14.24
N ASP A 294 -14.24 6.18 14.80
CA ASP A 294 -15.60 6.00 14.25
C ASP A 294 -16.25 7.35 13.91
N ALA A 295 -16.19 8.33 14.81
CA ALA A 295 -16.78 9.65 14.59
C ALA A 295 -16.16 10.41 13.40
N ASN A 296 -14.84 10.30 13.19
CA ASN A 296 -14.18 10.92 12.04
C ASN A 296 -14.58 10.20 10.73
N LEU A 297 -14.58 8.87 10.74
CA LEU A 297 -14.95 8.05 9.58
C LEU A 297 -16.41 8.24 9.17
N ASP A 298 -17.33 8.28 10.14
CA ASP A 298 -18.77 8.40 9.89
C ASP A 298 -19.13 9.78 9.30
N VAL A 299 -18.52 10.86 9.81
CA VAL A 299 -18.68 12.20 9.23
C VAL A 299 -18.02 12.31 7.86
N THR A 300 -16.87 11.65 7.67
CA THR A 300 -16.21 11.57 6.36
C THR A 300 -17.10 10.89 5.33
N LEU A 301 -17.75 9.77 5.70
CA LEU A 301 -18.72 9.08 4.85
C LEU A 301 -19.88 10.01 4.46
N LEU A 302 -20.48 10.70 5.44
CA LEU A 302 -21.55 11.68 5.20
C LEU A 302 -21.13 12.76 4.19
N ILE A 303 -19.91 13.30 4.34
CA ILE A 303 -19.37 14.32 3.43
C ILE A 303 -19.13 13.75 2.02
N LYS A 304 -18.52 12.55 1.91
CA LYS A 304 -18.19 11.95 0.62
C LYS A 304 -19.42 11.50 -0.16
N MET A 305 -20.45 10.99 0.52
CA MET A 305 -21.74 10.62 -0.09
C MET A 305 -22.46 11.82 -0.75
N ALA A 306 -22.26 13.04 -0.25
CA ALA A 306 -22.81 14.25 -0.88
C ALA A 306 -22.23 14.52 -2.29
N SER A 307 -21.14 13.84 -2.65
CA SER A 307 -20.42 13.96 -3.91
C SER A 307 -20.56 12.74 -4.83
N ASP A 308 -21.31 11.70 -4.46
CA ASP A 308 -21.45 10.50 -5.28
C ASP A 308 -21.93 10.81 -6.70
N GLY A 309 -21.37 10.08 -7.67
CA GLY A 309 -21.62 10.28 -9.09
C GLY A 309 -20.90 11.49 -9.71
N MET A 310 -20.37 12.43 -8.90
CA MET A 310 -19.55 13.53 -9.42
C MET A 310 -18.14 13.05 -9.79
N PRO A 311 -17.52 13.60 -10.84
CA PRO A 311 -16.18 13.21 -11.23
C PRO A 311 -15.14 13.66 -10.20
N VAL A 312 -14.20 12.77 -9.86
CA VAL A 312 -12.99 13.12 -9.10
C VAL A 312 -12.19 14.16 -9.90
N ALA A 313 -11.77 15.22 -9.21
CA ALA A 313 -11.17 16.42 -9.77
C ALA A 313 -10.12 17.02 -8.81
N VAL A 314 -9.23 16.18 -8.28
CA VAL A 314 -8.07 16.62 -7.49
C VAL A 314 -7.15 17.50 -8.32
N ASP A 315 -6.46 18.44 -7.68
CA ASP A 315 -5.48 19.28 -8.36
C ASP A 315 -4.25 18.45 -8.73
N THR A 316 -3.92 18.46 -10.03
CA THR A 316 -2.72 17.82 -10.60
C THR A 316 -1.83 18.82 -11.33
N ALA A 317 -2.24 20.10 -11.38
CA ALA A 317 -1.64 21.11 -12.22
C ALA A 317 -0.77 22.09 -11.43
N SER A 318 -1.13 22.42 -10.19
CA SER A 318 -0.34 23.36 -9.39
C SER A 318 1.07 22.80 -9.11
N PRO A 319 2.10 23.67 -9.00
CA PRO A 319 3.45 23.23 -8.66
C PRO A 319 3.52 22.42 -7.37
N ALA A 320 2.75 22.82 -6.34
CA ALA A 320 2.71 22.13 -5.06
C ALA A 320 2.08 20.73 -5.18
N ALA A 321 0.97 20.60 -5.93
CA ALA A 321 0.34 19.30 -6.18
C ALA A 321 1.25 18.37 -6.99
N ARG A 322 1.91 18.87 -8.04
CA ARG A 322 2.86 18.07 -8.84
C ARG A 322 4.02 17.55 -8.01
N ALA A 323 4.59 18.39 -7.15
CA ALA A 323 5.67 17.97 -6.26
C ALA A 323 5.21 16.88 -5.27
N ALA A 324 4.02 17.02 -4.69
CA ALA A 324 3.42 16.01 -3.82
C ALA A 324 3.10 14.70 -4.56
N ILE A 325 2.56 14.78 -5.78
CA ILE A 325 2.27 13.60 -6.62
C ILE A 325 3.56 12.83 -6.93
N GLU A 326 4.67 13.50 -7.25
CA GLU A 326 5.95 12.82 -7.50
C GLU A 326 6.50 12.14 -6.24
N ARG A 327 6.35 12.75 -5.05
CA ARG A 327 6.70 12.09 -3.78
C ARG A 327 5.80 10.90 -3.45
N GLY A 328 4.50 11.01 -3.70
CA GLY A 328 3.53 9.91 -3.60
C GLY A 328 3.86 8.76 -4.56
N LYS A 329 4.23 9.08 -5.80
CA LYS A 329 4.70 8.12 -6.79
C LYS A 329 5.98 7.43 -6.33
N ALA A 330 6.97 8.17 -5.83
CA ALA A 330 8.19 7.59 -5.27
C ALA A 330 7.87 6.61 -4.12
N THR A 331 6.89 6.95 -3.27
CA THR A 331 6.38 6.07 -2.20
C THR A 331 5.77 4.78 -2.79
N PHE A 332 4.94 4.88 -3.83
CA PHE A 332 4.30 3.73 -4.48
C PHE A 332 5.30 2.70 -5.05
N TYR A 333 6.45 3.17 -5.56
CA TYR A 333 7.50 2.32 -6.11
C TYR A 333 8.61 1.95 -5.11
N ARG A 334 8.60 2.50 -3.89
CA ARG A 334 9.61 2.21 -2.86
C ARG A 334 9.34 0.84 -2.22
N ARG A 335 10.34 -0.03 -2.25
CA ARG A 335 10.30 -1.34 -1.57
C ARG A 335 10.54 -1.17 -0.07
N VAL A 336 9.78 -1.79 0.82
CA VAL A 336 9.97 -1.63 2.29
C VAL A 336 9.76 -2.95 3.02
N GLY A 337 10.08 -2.94 4.32
CA GLY A 337 9.84 -4.07 5.22
C GLY A 337 10.74 -5.28 4.97
N GLN A 338 10.57 -6.30 5.82
CA GLN A 338 11.34 -7.54 5.75
C GLN A 338 11.18 -8.27 4.42
N ARG A 339 10.01 -8.19 3.76
CA ARG A 339 9.81 -8.85 2.46
C ARG A 339 10.32 -8.04 1.26
N ASN A 340 10.82 -6.82 1.49
CA ASN A 340 11.38 -5.93 0.47
C ASN A 340 10.45 -5.70 -0.74
N HIS A 341 9.22 -5.28 -0.45
CA HIS A 341 8.14 -5.12 -1.43
C HIS A 341 7.65 -3.69 -1.54
N ALA A 342 7.22 -3.29 -2.74
CA ALA A 342 6.56 -2.02 -3.02
C ALA A 342 5.07 -2.23 -3.32
N CYS A 343 4.25 -1.17 -3.19
CA CYS A 343 2.86 -1.18 -3.65
C CYS A 343 2.76 -1.63 -5.11
N ALA A 344 3.69 -1.12 -5.95
CA ALA A 344 3.78 -1.46 -7.36
C ALA A 344 3.97 -2.96 -7.65
N ASP A 345 4.63 -3.71 -6.77
CA ASP A 345 4.86 -5.15 -6.99
C ASP A 345 3.54 -5.94 -7.02
N CYS A 346 2.49 -5.44 -6.37
CA CYS A 346 1.19 -6.09 -6.30
C CYS A 346 0.10 -5.38 -7.12
N HIS A 347 0.22 -4.07 -7.34
CA HIS A 347 -0.85 -3.24 -7.89
C HIS A 347 -0.61 -2.73 -9.31
N THR A 348 0.51 -3.05 -9.96
CA THR A 348 0.69 -2.73 -11.38
C THR A 348 0.47 -3.93 -12.31
N PRO A 349 -0.10 -3.72 -13.53
CA PRO A 349 -0.42 -4.78 -14.49
C PRO A 349 0.77 -5.67 -14.85
N GLU A 350 1.96 -5.08 -14.99
CA GLU A 350 3.19 -5.79 -15.35
C GLU A 350 3.76 -6.65 -14.21
N ARG A 351 3.13 -6.60 -13.02
CA ARG A 351 3.55 -7.30 -11.80
C ARG A 351 2.47 -8.25 -11.28
N GLY A 352 1.90 -7.93 -10.12
CA GLY A 352 0.92 -8.76 -9.42
C GLY A 352 -0.54 -8.39 -9.70
N ALA A 353 -0.84 -7.24 -10.31
CA ALA A 353 -2.23 -6.86 -10.52
C ALA A 353 -2.93 -7.85 -11.45
N ASN A 354 -4.24 -7.96 -11.28
CA ASN A 354 -5.08 -8.88 -12.03
C ASN A 354 -4.70 -10.36 -11.86
N LYS A 355 -4.16 -10.70 -10.70
CA LYS A 355 -3.82 -12.07 -10.27
C LYS A 355 -4.33 -12.32 -8.86
N PHE A 356 -4.41 -13.59 -8.48
CA PHE A 356 -4.79 -13.99 -7.13
C PHE A 356 -3.57 -14.06 -6.22
N LEU A 357 -3.61 -13.37 -5.09
CA LEU A 357 -2.72 -13.57 -3.94
C LEU A 357 -3.47 -14.40 -2.90
N GLY A 358 -3.25 -15.71 -2.93
CA GLY A 358 -4.11 -16.69 -2.28
C GLY A 358 -5.54 -16.53 -2.76
N GLY A 359 -6.49 -16.26 -1.86
CA GLY A 359 -7.90 -16.02 -2.21
C GLY A 359 -8.20 -14.61 -2.73
N ARG A 360 -7.25 -13.67 -2.61
CA ARG A 360 -7.51 -12.24 -2.85
C ARG A 360 -7.13 -11.84 -4.26
N TRP A 361 -8.07 -11.29 -5.01
CA TRP A 361 -7.78 -10.62 -6.27
C TRP A 361 -7.03 -9.32 -6.04
N LEU A 362 -5.87 -9.15 -6.69
CA LEU A 362 -5.09 -7.92 -6.61
C LEU A 362 -5.62 -6.88 -7.62
N ALA A 363 -6.06 -5.74 -7.09
CA ALA A 363 -6.58 -4.64 -7.88
C ALA A 363 -5.48 -3.97 -8.71
N ASP A 364 -5.83 -3.59 -9.93
CA ASP A 364 -5.01 -2.80 -10.84
C ASP A 364 -5.13 -1.31 -10.51
N VAL A 365 -4.01 -0.66 -10.23
CA VAL A 365 -3.97 0.76 -9.90
C VAL A 365 -4.56 1.64 -11.00
N THR A 366 -4.44 1.22 -12.27
CA THR A 366 -4.94 1.99 -13.42
C THR A 366 -6.47 2.02 -13.50
N GLU A 367 -7.14 1.03 -12.91
CA GLU A 367 -8.61 1.01 -12.76
C GLU A 367 -9.11 1.99 -11.69
N GLY A 368 -8.21 2.48 -10.83
CA GLY A 368 -8.51 3.43 -9.76
C GLY A 368 -8.79 2.74 -8.41
N LEU A 369 -8.25 3.29 -7.33
CA LEU A 369 -8.23 2.63 -6.01
C LEU A 369 -8.85 3.44 -4.88
N THR A 370 -9.13 4.73 -5.06
CA THR A 370 -9.41 5.64 -3.95
C THR A 370 -10.85 6.15 -3.91
N ARG A 371 -11.50 6.28 -5.08
CA ARG A 371 -12.84 6.91 -5.23
C ARG A 371 -13.99 6.27 -4.45
N HIS A 372 -13.78 5.08 -3.88
CA HIS A 372 -14.76 4.32 -3.11
C HIS A 372 -14.43 4.26 -1.60
N PHE A 373 -13.44 5.02 -1.13
CA PHE A 373 -13.06 5.09 0.28
C PHE A 373 -13.70 6.30 1.00
N PRO A 374 -14.10 6.17 2.29
CA PRO A 374 -14.04 4.96 3.11
C PRO A 374 -14.95 3.82 2.63
N THR A 375 -14.58 2.59 2.96
CA THR A 375 -15.26 1.37 2.52
C THR A 375 -15.62 0.47 3.69
N TRP A 376 -16.76 -0.19 3.63
CA TRP A 376 -17.12 -1.27 4.54
C TRP A 376 -16.28 -2.52 4.27
N ARG A 377 -15.60 -3.03 5.30
CA ARG A 377 -14.82 -4.26 5.24
C ARG A 377 -15.62 -5.43 5.78
N THR A 378 -16.10 -6.29 4.88
CA THR A 378 -16.99 -7.42 5.24
C THR A 378 -16.29 -8.48 6.11
N ASP A 379 -14.97 -8.65 5.97
CA ASP A 379 -14.18 -9.54 6.81
C ASP A 379 -13.98 -9.01 8.24
N ARG A 380 -14.11 -7.70 8.45
CA ARG A 380 -13.85 -7.03 9.72
C ARG A 380 -15.07 -6.42 10.39
N ASN A 381 -16.18 -6.28 9.68
CA ASN A 381 -17.39 -5.63 10.16
C ASN A 381 -17.12 -4.20 10.66
N GLU A 382 -16.31 -3.44 9.92
CA GLU A 382 -15.92 -2.05 10.24
C GLU A 382 -15.65 -1.22 8.97
N VAL A 383 -15.65 0.10 9.11
CA VAL A 383 -15.31 1.05 8.04
C VAL A 383 -13.79 1.27 8.00
N TRP A 384 -13.19 1.21 6.82
CA TRP A 384 -11.79 1.55 6.60
C TRP A 384 -11.69 2.74 5.65
N ASP A 385 -10.90 3.74 6.02
CA ASP A 385 -10.41 4.74 5.09
C ASP A 385 -9.18 4.23 4.33
N MET A 386 -8.60 5.09 3.49
CA MET A 386 -7.41 4.75 2.72
C MET A 386 -6.17 4.60 3.64
N ARG A 387 -6.11 5.32 4.77
CA ARG A 387 -4.99 5.29 5.71
C ARG A 387 -4.89 3.94 6.42
N LYS A 388 -6.00 3.45 6.97
CA LYS A 388 -6.06 2.11 7.57
C LYS A 388 -5.72 1.04 6.55
N ARG A 389 -6.13 1.23 5.28
CA ARG A 389 -5.74 0.33 4.18
C ARG A 389 -4.24 0.33 3.95
N PHE A 390 -3.57 1.49 3.88
CA PHE A 390 -2.12 1.57 3.75
C PHE A 390 -1.41 0.88 4.91
N GLN A 391 -1.85 1.14 6.14
CA GLN A 391 -1.28 0.53 7.33
C GLN A 391 -1.45 -1.00 7.31
N TRP A 392 -2.63 -1.50 6.95
CA TRP A 392 -2.86 -2.94 6.80
C TRP A 392 -1.94 -3.58 5.76
N CYS A 393 -1.70 -2.89 4.63
CA CYS A 393 -0.76 -3.35 3.61
C CYS A 393 0.66 -3.53 4.16
N MET A 394 1.06 -2.84 5.24
CA MET A 394 2.39 -3.00 5.84
C MET A 394 2.54 -4.31 6.61
N THR A 395 1.43 -4.89 7.08
CA THR A 395 1.45 -6.12 7.90
C THR A 395 2.06 -7.32 7.16
N PRO A 396 1.63 -7.70 5.93
CA PRO A 396 2.27 -8.78 5.21
C PRO A 396 3.70 -8.44 4.75
N LEU A 397 4.06 -7.16 4.65
CA LEU A 397 5.39 -6.73 4.23
C LEU A 397 6.44 -6.88 5.35
N GLY A 398 5.99 -7.00 6.60
CA GLY A 398 6.87 -6.94 7.76
C GLY A 398 7.53 -5.56 7.86
N ALA A 399 6.71 -4.50 7.84
CA ALA A 399 7.16 -3.12 7.96
C ALA A 399 6.46 -2.43 9.14
N ASN A 400 7.19 -1.57 9.86
CA ASN A 400 6.57 -0.66 10.81
C ASN A 400 5.76 0.40 10.04
N MET A 401 4.51 0.63 10.46
CA MET A 401 3.62 1.62 9.84
C MET A 401 3.93 3.02 10.35
N LEU A 402 3.62 4.01 9.52
CA LEU A 402 3.60 5.41 9.92
C LEU A 402 2.27 5.76 10.59
N ALA A 403 2.19 6.96 11.18
CA ALA A 403 0.92 7.51 11.62
C ALA A 403 -0.08 7.62 10.46
N ALA A 404 -1.38 7.45 10.72
CA ALA A 404 -2.42 7.56 9.70
C ALA A 404 -2.40 8.93 8.99
N ASP A 405 -2.10 9.99 9.72
CA ASP A 405 -1.91 11.35 9.23
C ASP A 405 -0.45 11.67 8.87
N ALA A 406 0.38 10.68 8.56
CA ALA A 406 1.70 10.91 7.98
C ALA A 406 1.56 11.56 6.58
N VAL A 407 2.41 12.54 6.28
CA VAL A 407 2.34 13.25 4.98
C VAL A 407 2.62 12.29 3.82
N GLU A 408 3.46 11.29 4.06
CA GLU A 408 3.81 10.25 3.09
C GLU A 408 2.58 9.45 2.63
N TYR A 409 1.66 9.17 3.56
CA TYR A 409 0.39 8.52 3.21
C TYR A 409 -0.54 9.47 2.47
N ALA A 410 -0.61 10.75 2.86
CA ALA A 410 -1.43 11.74 2.16
C ALA A 410 -1.00 12.00 0.72
N GLU A 411 0.30 12.07 0.49
CA GLU A 411 0.87 12.23 -0.84
C GLU A 411 0.74 10.94 -1.67
N LEU A 412 0.88 9.77 -1.06
CA LEU A 412 0.58 8.48 -1.70
C LEU A 412 -0.90 8.40 -2.13
N GLU A 413 -1.84 8.79 -1.28
CA GLU A 413 -3.26 8.82 -1.65
C GLU A 413 -3.52 9.81 -2.78
N LEU A 414 -2.94 11.03 -2.73
CA LEU A 414 -3.06 11.99 -3.82
C LEU A 414 -2.58 11.40 -5.15
N PHE A 415 -1.41 10.74 -5.15
CA PHE A 415 -0.90 10.04 -6.33
C PHE A 415 -1.88 8.96 -6.82
N LEU A 416 -2.41 8.12 -5.93
CA LEU A 416 -3.36 7.07 -6.30
C LEU A 416 -4.69 7.64 -6.82
N THR A 417 -5.15 8.77 -6.28
CA THR A 417 -6.35 9.47 -6.74
C THR A 417 -6.17 10.07 -8.14
N THR A 418 -4.94 10.25 -8.64
CA THR A 418 -4.75 10.67 -10.05
C THR A 418 -5.30 9.66 -11.06
N PHE A 419 -5.29 8.36 -10.73
CA PHE A 419 -5.89 7.32 -11.56
C PHE A 419 -7.42 7.33 -11.52
N ASP A 420 -8.02 8.05 -10.56
CA ASP A 420 -9.45 8.21 -10.41
C ASP A 420 -10.00 9.49 -11.06
N VAL A 421 -9.15 10.42 -11.52
CA VAL A 421 -9.58 11.69 -12.13
C VAL A 421 -10.55 11.45 -13.29
N GLY A 422 -11.68 12.17 -13.26
CA GLY A 422 -12.78 12.03 -14.22
C GLY A 422 -13.75 10.88 -13.94
N LYS A 423 -13.38 9.90 -13.10
CA LYS A 423 -14.27 8.81 -12.69
C LYS A 423 -15.22 9.28 -11.58
N PRO A 424 -16.45 8.73 -11.49
CA PRO A 424 -17.40 9.12 -10.45
C PRO A 424 -16.93 8.66 -9.07
N VAL A 425 -17.11 9.52 -8.06
CA VAL A 425 -17.05 9.14 -6.64
C VAL A 425 -18.13 8.09 -6.34
N THR A 426 -17.77 7.08 -5.55
CA THR A 426 -18.63 5.91 -5.24
C THR A 426 -18.45 5.45 -3.79
N ALA A 427 -18.48 6.38 -2.83
CA ALA A 427 -18.24 6.12 -1.42
C ALA A 427 -19.54 6.21 -0.60
N PRO A 428 -19.84 5.26 0.31
CA PRO A 428 -18.98 4.16 0.73
C PRO A 428 -18.89 3.01 -0.28
N GLY A 429 -17.69 2.45 -0.47
CA GLY A 429 -17.54 1.17 -1.15
C GLY A 429 -17.83 -0.02 -0.23
N ILE A 430 -17.99 -1.23 -0.80
CA ILE A 430 -17.97 -2.51 -0.05
C ILE A 430 -16.79 -3.37 -0.51
N ARG A 431 -15.95 -3.86 0.39
CA ARG A 431 -14.80 -4.74 0.07
C ARG A 431 -14.62 -5.85 1.11
N HIS A 432 -14.04 -6.97 0.69
CA HIS A 432 -13.60 -8.03 1.60
C HIS A 432 -12.23 -7.75 2.20
#